data_AF-A0A7V2Z012-F1
#
_entry.id   AF-A0A7V2Z012-F1
#
_cell.length_a   1.000
_cell.length_b   1.000
_cell.length_c   1.000
_cell.angle_alpha   90.00
_cell.angle_beta   90.00
_cell.angle_gamma   90.00
#
_symmetry.space_group_name_H-M   'P 1'
#
loop_
_entity.id
_entity.type
_entity.pdbx_description
1 polymer ?
#
loop_
_entity_poly.entity_id
_entity_poly.type
_entity_poly.pdbx_seq_one_letter_code
_entity_poly.pdbx_strand_id
1 'polypeptide(L)'
;MRHRSGFTLIELLIVIAIIAILALIAIPNFLEAQTRAKVTRSLADMRSLAAAIEAYNVEHSWYPEPDQWADPADFLLCLTTPVGFIGNLPRYEWSPWTSYRPPTWAPYPVHYYRYESRAYWEKSVANWDPAWGSPMTWKMFDPREAHRWYLGAVGPDGVLNSQIAGDAGIGCMRLEYDPTNGTISKGDIIRMGP
;
A
#
# COMPACT_ATOMS: atom_id res chain seq x y z
N MET A 1 -21.66 -41.32 47.03
CA MET A 1 -22.27 -40.08 46.52
C MET A 1 -21.14 -39.13 46.14
N ARG A 2 -21.02 -38.72 44.87
CA ARG A 2 -19.97 -37.77 44.45
C ARG A 2 -20.46 -36.34 44.74
N HIS A 3 -19.81 -35.64 45.65
CA HIS A 3 -20.01 -34.21 45.85
C HIS A 3 -19.64 -33.48 44.54
N ARG A 4 -20.63 -32.88 43.87
CA ARG A 4 -20.36 -31.93 42.79
C ARG A 4 -19.99 -30.61 43.44
N SER A 5 -18.71 -30.25 43.40
CA SER A 5 -18.25 -28.89 43.73
C SER A 5 -18.76 -27.94 42.65
N GLY A 6 -19.69 -27.06 43.01
CA GLY A 6 -20.16 -25.98 42.13
C GLY A 6 -19.18 -24.82 42.14
N PHE A 7 -18.98 -24.19 40.98
CA PHE A 7 -18.18 -22.99 40.83
C PHE A 7 -18.88 -21.81 41.52
N THR A 8 -18.15 -21.01 42.30
CA THR A 8 -18.74 -19.84 42.96
C THR A 8 -18.79 -18.64 42.00
N LEU A 9 -19.79 -17.78 42.17
CA LEU A 9 -19.88 -16.51 41.43
C LEU A 9 -18.64 -15.64 41.64
N ILE A 10 -18.09 -15.64 42.87
CA ILE A 10 -16.91 -14.84 43.20
C ILE A 10 -15.64 -15.35 42.51
N GLU A 11 -15.47 -16.67 42.38
CA GLU A 11 -14.36 -17.24 41.60
C GLU A 11 -14.43 -16.82 40.14
N LEU A 12 -15.62 -16.81 39.54
CA LEU A 12 -15.80 -16.37 38.16
C LEU A 12 -15.50 -14.88 37.99
N LEU A 13 -15.96 -14.05 38.94
CA LEU A 13 -15.74 -12.61 38.93
C LEU A 13 -14.25 -12.23 39.02
N ILE A 14 -13.48 -12.94 39.86
CA ILE A 14 -12.03 -12.70 39.98
C ILE A 14 -11.32 -13.08 38.68
N VAL A 15 -11.70 -14.20 38.06
CA VAL A 15 -11.08 -14.66 36.81
C VAL A 15 -11.31 -13.67 35.66
N ILE A 16 -12.54 -13.20 35.46
CA ILE A 16 -12.82 -12.22 34.40
C ILE A 16 -12.12 -10.87 34.66
N ALA A 17 -11.98 -10.48 35.93
CA ALA A 17 -11.27 -9.26 36.30
C ALA A 17 -9.79 -9.34 35.94
N ILE A 18 -9.13 -10.48 36.22
CA ILE A 18 -7.73 -10.70 35.85
C ILE A 18 -7.56 -10.71 34.32
N ILE A 19 -8.45 -11.40 33.58
CA ILE A 19 -8.41 -11.44 32.11
C ILE A 19 -8.56 -10.03 31.52
N ALA A 20 -9.44 -9.19 32.07
CA ALA A 20 -9.63 -7.82 31.61
C ALA A 20 -8.36 -6.97 31.80
N ILE A 21 -7.68 -7.08 32.94
CA ILE A 21 -6.42 -6.36 33.21
C ILE A 21 -5.32 -6.81 32.24
N LEU A 22 -5.18 -8.12 32.02
CA LEU A 22 -4.20 -8.65 31.07
C LEU A 22 -4.48 -8.19 29.63
N ALA A 23 -5.75 -8.18 29.23
CA ALA A 23 -6.17 -7.73 27.91
C ALA A 23 -5.83 -6.25 27.67
N LEU A 24 -6.04 -5.38 28.67
CA LEU A 24 -5.74 -3.95 28.58
C LEU A 24 -4.26 -3.67 28.27
N ILE A 25 -3.34 -4.46 28.82
CA ILE A 25 -1.90 -4.32 28.57
C ILE A 25 -1.50 -4.97 27.25
N ALA A 26 -2.11 -6.12 26.91
CA ALA A 26 -1.74 -6.90 25.74
C ALA A 26 -2.22 -6.28 24.42
N ILE A 27 -3.44 -5.72 24.38
CA ILE A 27 -4.07 -5.20 23.16
C ILE A 27 -3.22 -4.11 22.45
N PRO A 28 -2.77 -3.02 23.11
CA PRO A 28 -2.01 -1.97 22.42
C PRO A 28 -0.69 -2.49 21.86
N ASN A 29 0.04 -3.31 22.62
CA ASN A 29 1.28 -3.94 22.18
C ASN A 29 1.06 -4.88 20.99
N PHE A 30 -0.05 -5.63 21.00
CA PHE A 30 -0.41 -6.51 19.91
C PHE A 30 -0.74 -5.73 18.62
N LEU A 31 -1.50 -4.64 18.72
CA LEU A 31 -1.82 -3.77 17.59
C LEU A 31 -0.55 -3.17 16.98
N GLU A 32 0.37 -2.69 17.82
CA GLU A 32 1.65 -2.13 17.38
C GLU A 32 2.51 -3.18 16.65
N ALA A 33 2.59 -4.40 17.21
CA ALA A 33 3.30 -5.52 16.58
C ALA A 33 2.68 -5.92 15.24
N GLN A 34 1.34 -5.92 15.14
CA GLN A 34 0.62 -6.19 13.89
C GLN A 34 0.95 -5.13 12.83
N THR A 35 0.92 -3.85 13.18
CA THR A 35 1.27 -2.73 12.27
C THR A 35 2.70 -2.88 11.75
N ARG A 36 3.68 -3.17 12.63
CA ARG A 36 5.08 -3.44 12.20
C ARG A 36 5.20 -4.62 11.25
N ALA A 37 4.46 -5.69 11.50
CA ALA A 37 4.46 -6.87 10.62
C ALA A 37 3.93 -6.53 9.23
N LYS A 38 2.83 -5.77 9.14
CA LYS A 38 2.26 -5.30 7.87
C LYS A 38 3.22 -4.37 7.10
N VAL A 39 3.93 -3.46 7.77
CA VAL A 39 4.96 -2.61 7.12
C VAL A 39 6.07 -3.47 6.53
N THR A 40 6.56 -4.42 7.32
CA THR A 40 7.63 -5.35 6.90
C THR A 40 7.20 -6.16 5.68
N ARG A 41 5.93 -6.62 5.66
CA ARG A 41 5.35 -7.32 4.52
C ARG A 41 5.26 -6.44 3.28
N SER A 42 4.74 -5.21 3.40
CA SER A 42 4.69 -4.26 2.27
C SER A 42 6.07 -4.02 1.65
N LEU A 43 7.09 -3.86 2.49
CA LEU A 43 8.48 -3.69 2.03
C LEU A 43 9.01 -4.94 1.29
N ALA A 44 8.68 -6.14 1.76
CA ALA A 44 9.08 -7.39 1.12
C ALA A 44 8.37 -7.61 -0.22
N ASP A 45 7.07 -7.29 -0.28
CA ASP A 45 6.25 -7.35 -1.49
C ASP A 45 6.79 -6.38 -2.56
N MET A 46 7.08 -5.13 -2.17
CA MET A 46 7.67 -4.13 -3.07
C MET A 46 9.03 -4.53 -3.61
N ARG A 47 9.85 -5.24 -2.82
CA ARG A 47 11.14 -5.77 -3.31
C ARG A 47 10.92 -6.82 -4.40
N SER A 48 9.94 -7.70 -4.20
CA SER A 48 9.59 -8.74 -5.18
C SER A 48 9.03 -8.12 -6.46
N LEU A 49 8.15 -7.12 -6.34
CA LEU A 49 7.62 -6.38 -7.48
C LEU A 49 8.71 -5.62 -8.23
N ALA A 50 9.61 -4.93 -7.52
CA ALA A 50 10.73 -4.23 -8.16
C ALA A 50 11.61 -5.18 -8.96
N ALA A 51 11.95 -6.36 -8.41
CA ALA A 51 12.73 -7.36 -9.13
C ALA A 51 12.01 -7.82 -10.42
N ALA A 52 10.69 -7.99 -10.36
CA ALA A 52 9.89 -8.36 -11.52
C ALA A 52 9.81 -7.25 -12.57
N ILE A 53 9.65 -5.99 -12.15
CA ILE A 53 9.65 -4.81 -13.02
C ILE A 53 10.99 -4.66 -13.75
N GLU A 54 12.10 -4.84 -13.03
CA GLU A 54 13.43 -4.80 -13.64
C GLU A 54 13.65 -5.96 -14.61
N ALA A 55 13.22 -7.18 -14.26
CA ALA A 55 13.31 -8.32 -15.15
C ALA A 55 12.48 -8.11 -16.43
N TYR A 56 11.28 -7.53 -16.29
CA TYR A 56 10.43 -7.15 -17.42
C TYR A 56 11.16 -6.19 -18.36
N ASN A 57 11.80 -5.16 -17.80
CA ASN A 57 12.56 -4.17 -18.57
C ASN A 57 13.79 -4.77 -19.25
N VAL A 58 14.47 -5.74 -18.64
CA VAL A 58 15.59 -6.45 -19.29
C VAL A 58 15.13 -7.22 -20.52
N GLU A 59 13.95 -7.84 -20.49
CA GLU A 59 13.43 -8.62 -21.61
C GLU A 59 12.80 -7.74 -22.69
N HIS A 60 12.05 -6.71 -22.31
CA HIS A 60 11.25 -5.90 -23.23
C HIS A 60 11.88 -4.56 -23.60
N SER A 61 12.96 -4.15 -22.94
CA SER A 61 13.63 -2.83 -23.10
C SER A 61 12.75 -1.61 -22.75
N TRP A 62 11.59 -1.83 -22.14
CA TRP A 62 10.73 -0.80 -21.58
C TRP A 62 10.09 -1.30 -20.29
N TYR A 63 9.67 -0.38 -19.44
CA TYR A 63 8.95 -0.71 -18.22
C TYR A 63 7.47 -0.98 -18.51
N PRO A 64 6.77 -1.75 -17.64
CA PRO A 64 5.32 -1.91 -17.72
C PRO A 64 4.60 -0.56 -17.85
N GLU A 65 3.63 -0.48 -18.76
CA GLU A 65 2.76 0.68 -18.96
C GLU A 65 1.31 0.18 -19.02
N PRO A 66 0.30 1.01 -18.69
CA PRO A 66 -1.07 0.54 -18.80
C PRO A 66 -1.39 0.49 -20.30
N ASP A 67 -2.29 -0.40 -20.70
CA ASP A 67 -3.01 -0.11 -21.93
C ASP A 67 -3.73 1.24 -21.71
N GLN A 68 -3.82 2.06 -22.76
CA GLN A 68 -4.36 3.43 -22.71
C GLN A 68 -5.81 3.52 -22.15
N TRP A 69 -6.47 2.37 -21.97
CA TRP A 69 -7.81 2.20 -21.39
C TRP A 69 -7.85 1.29 -20.15
N ALA A 70 -6.71 0.80 -19.67
CA ALA A 70 -6.62 -0.07 -18.51
C ALA A 70 -6.66 0.74 -17.20
N ASP A 71 -7.18 0.12 -16.15
CA ASP A 71 -7.11 0.71 -14.81
C ASP A 71 -5.63 0.85 -14.43
N PRO A 72 -5.21 1.96 -13.79
CA PRO A 72 -3.86 2.07 -13.27
C PRO A 72 -3.45 1.00 -12.26
N ALA A 73 -4.37 0.16 -11.80
CA ALA A 73 -4.08 -1.05 -11.03
C ALA A 73 -3.70 -2.28 -11.89
N ASP A 74 -3.97 -2.28 -13.20
CA ASP A 74 -3.77 -3.44 -14.08
C ASP A 74 -2.33 -3.59 -14.60
N PHE A 75 -1.47 -2.59 -14.40
CA PHE A 75 -0.07 -2.61 -14.83
C PHE A 75 0.72 -3.80 -14.30
N LEU A 76 0.46 -4.22 -13.07
CA LEU A 76 1.20 -5.31 -12.45
C LEU A 76 0.80 -6.67 -13.01
N LEU A 77 -0.36 -6.79 -13.69
CA LEU A 77 -0.82 -8.05 -14.26
C LEU A 77 0.12 -8.54 -15.37
N CYS A 78 0.74 -7.63 -16.14
CA CYS A 78 1.72 -8.00 -17.15
C CYS A 78 2.98 -8.67 -16.58
N LEU A 79 3.22 -8.55 -15.26
CA LEU A 79 4.30 -9.27 -14.57
C LEU A 79 3.97 -10.75 -14.32
N THR A 80 2.70 -11.14 -14.47
CA THR A 80 2.23 -12.51 -14.21
C THR A 80 1.82 -13.25 -15.48
N THR A 81 1.37 -12.53 -16.52
CA THR A 81 0.89 -13.10 -17.79
C THR A 81 1.33 -12.23 -18.97
N PRO A 82 1.73 -12.79 -20.12
CA PRO A 82 1.85 -14.22 -20.48
C PRO A 82 3.16 -14.89 -20.03
N VAL A 83 4.18 -14.11 -19.65
CA VAL A 83 5.44 -14.60 -19.04
C VAL A 83 5.49 -14.09 -17.61
N GLY A 84 5.55 -15.00 -16.65
CA GLY A 84 5.51 -14.67 -15.23
C GLY A 84 6.87 -14.25 -14.70
N PHE A 85 7.14 -12.95 -14.64
CA PHE A 85 8.26 -12.36 -13.90
C PHE A 85 8.09 -12.49 -12.38
N ILE A 86 6.85 -12.64 -11.93
CA ILE A 86 6.50 -12.98 -10.56
C ILE A 86 5.40 -14.06 -10.55
N GLY A 87 5.50 -15.02 -9.63
CA GLY A 87 4.57 -16.15 -9.59
C GLY A 87 3.15 -15.77 -9.20
N ASN A 88 2.97 -14.72 -8.38
CA ASN A 88 1.68 -14.13 -8.02
C ASN A 88 1.89 -12.69 -7.57
N LEU A 89 0.93 -11.81 -7.84
CA LEU A 89 0.96 -10.46 -7.29
C LEU A 89 0.68 -10.47 -5.78
N PRO A 90 1.51 -9.77 -4.99
CA PRO A 90 1.26 -9.65 -3.56
C PRO A 90 -0.09 -9.00 -3.29
N ARG A 91 -0.79 -9.54 -2.28
CA ARG A 91 -2.06 -8.96 -1.82
C ARG A 91 -1.76 -7.81 -0.87
N TYR A 92 -2.25 -6.64 -1.25
CA TYR A 92 -2.11 -5.45 -0.42
C TYR A 92 -2.94 -5.55 0.88
N GLU A 93 -2.27 -5.39 2.02
CA GLU A 93 -2.87 -5.62 3.34
C GLU A 93 -3.54 -4.40 3.98
N TRP A 94 -3.24 -3.21 3.47
CA TRP A 94 -3.58 -1.94 4.13
C TRP A 94 -4.81 -1.23 3.57
N SER A 95 -5.44 -1.75 2.51
CA SER A 95 -6.48 -0.99 1.81
C SER A 95 -7.69 -0.72 2.72
N PRO A 96 -8.04 0.57 2.96
CA PRO A 96 -9.36 0.95 3.49
C PRO A 96 -10.47 0.69 2.46
N TRP A 97 -10.07 0.51 1.18
CA TRP A 97 -10.92 0.38 0.00
C TRP A 97 -11.13 -1.09 -0.41
N THR A 98 -10.92 -2.07 0.47
CA THR A 98 -11.27 -3.48 0.19
C THR A 98 -12.75 -3.70 -0.17
N SER A 99 -13.57 -2.65 -0.06
CA SER A 99 -14.97 -2.61 -0.51
C SER A 99 -15.13 -2.30 -1.99
N TYR A 100 -14.10 -1.83 -2.72
CA TYR A 100 -14.17 -1.78 -4.17
C TYR A 100 -14.04 -3.21 -4.69
N ARG A 101 -15.17 -3.92 -4.64
CA ARG A 101 -15.36 -5.10 -5.48
C ARG A 101 -15.11 -4.59 -6.90
N PRO A 102 -14.09 -5.09 -7.62
CA PRO A 102 -14.00 -4.82 -9.04
C PRO A 102 -15.38 -5.16 -9.61
N PRO A 103 -15.97 -4.28 -10.44
CA PRO A 103 -17.24 -4.59 -11.07
C PRO A 103 -17.14 -5.96 -11.74
N THR A 104 -18.20 -6.76 -11.78
CA THR A 104 -18.17 -8.21 -12.10
C THR A 104 -17.59 -8.58 -13.47
N TRP A 105 -17.28 -7.58 -14.31
CA TRP A 105 -16.60 -7.73 -15.60
C TRP A 105 -15.08 -7.53 -15.52
N ALA A 106 -14.53 -7.01 -14.42
CA ALA A 106 -13.10 -6.88 -14.19
C ALA A 106 -12.57 -8.22 -13.64
N PRO A 107 -11.76 -8.98 -14.41
CA PRO A 107 -11.43 -10.38 -14.09
C PRO A 107 -10.45 -10.54 -12.92
N TYR A 108 -9.95 -9.45 -12.33
CA TYR A 108 -8.78 -9.49 -11.44
C TYR A 108 -9.01 -8.70 -10.14
N PRO A 109 -8.49 -9.18 -9.00
CA PRO A 109 -8.47 -8.41 -7.77
C PRO A 109 -7.66 -7.12 -7.97
N VAL A 110 -8.18 -5.98 -7.54
CA VAL A 110 -7.46 -4.70 -7.61
C VAL A 110 -6.28 -4.77 -6.62
N HIS A 111 -5.06 -4.95 -7.12
CA HIS A 111 -3.84 -5.06 -6.30
C HIS A 111 -3.27 -3.64 -6.06
N TYR A 112 -3.63 -3.03 -4.93
CA TYR A 112 -3.44 -1.60 -4.61
C TYR A 112 -1.98 -1.06 -4.47
N TYR A 113 -0.93 -1.78 -4.90
CA TYR A 113 0.38 -1.14 -5.00
C TYR A 113 0.34 -0.14 -6.14
N ARG A 114 0.56 1.13 -5.83
CA ARG A 114 0.55 2.18 -6.85
C ARG A 114 1.85 2.10 -7.64
N TYR A 115 1.74 1.76 -8.91
CA TYR A 115 2.86 1.72 -9.83
C TYR A 115 2.75 2.87 -10.84
N GLU A 116 3.84 3.58 -11.07
CA GLU A 116 3.91 4.63 -12.09
C GLU A 116 5.26 4.57 -12.80
N SER A 117 5.25 4.48 -14.13
CA SER A 117 6.45 4.61 -14.95
C SER A 117 6.62 6.06 -15.43
N ARG A 118 7.86 6.46 -15.65
CA ARG A 118 8.19 7.79 -16.19
C ARG A 118 7.59 8.01 -17.58
N ALA A 119 7.57 6.97 -18.40
CA ALA A 119 7.01 7.04 -19.75
C ALA A 119 5.48 7.18 -19.74
N TYR A 120 4.79 6.48 -18.83
CA TYR A 120 3.36 6.71 -18.57
C TYR A 120 3.11 8.17 -18.14
N TRP A 121 3.92 8.66 -17.21
CA TRP A 121 3.85 10.04 -16.73
C TRP A 121 4.00 11.07 -17.86
N GLU A 122 5.04 10.94 -18.69
CA GLU A 122 5.32 11.85 -19.82
C GLU A 122 4.14 11.87 -20.81
N LYS A 123 3.46 10.74 -21.02
CA LYS A 123 2.23 10.66 -21.84
C LYS A 123 1.03 11.33 -21.16
N SER A 124 0.84 11.12 -19.85
CA SER A 124 -0.26 11.75 -19.10
C SER A 124 -0.17 13.28 -19.11
N VAL A 125 1.03 13.85 -18.99
CA VAL A 125 1.21 15.32 -19.05
C VAL A 125 1.10 15.88 -20.46
N ALA A 126 1.49 15.12 -21.49
CA ALA A 126 1.42 15.56 -22.89
C ALA A 126 -0.03 15.66 -23.42
N ASN A 127 -0.96 14.88 -22.86
CA ASN A 127 -2.36 14.82 -23.28
C ASN A 127 -3.28 15.84 -22.55
N TRP A 128 -2.73 16.79 -21.80
CA TRP A 128 -3.53 17.68 -20.96
C TRP A 128 -3.83 19.04 -21.63
N ASP A 129 -5.13 19.37 -21.74
CA ASP A 129 -5.63 20.67 -22.22
C ASP A 129 -5.59 21.72 -21.08
N PRO A 130 -4.84 22.84 -21.25
CA PRO A 130 -4.69 23.88 -20.24
C PRO A 130 -5.98 24.69 -19.91
N ALA A 131 -7.08 24.49 -20.63
CA ALA A 131 -8.31 25.28 -20.46
C ALA A 131 -9.11 24.99 -19.17
N TRP A 132 -8.92 23.84 -18.50
CA TRP A 132 -9.74 23.39 -17.36
C TRP A 132 -8.97 23.45 -16.03
N GLY A 133 -8.50 24.64 -15.68
CA GLY A 133 -7.70 24.89 -14.48
C GLY A 133 -8.03 24.02 -13.26
N SER A 134 -7.06 23.19 -12.87
CA SER A 134 -6.71 22.86 -11.49
C SER A 134 -5.30 22.25 -11.46
N PRO A 135 -4.30 22.93 -10.87
CA PRO A 135 -2.88 22.55 -10.92
C PRO A 135 -2.47 21.48 -9.88
N MET A 136 -3.34 20.53 -9.53
CA MET A 136 -3.22 19.80 -8.25
C MET A 136 -2.86 18.30 -8.26
N THR A 137 -2.49 17.69 -9.38
CA THR A 137 -2.08 16.26 -9.35
C THR A 137 -0.65 15.99 -9.80
N TRP A 138 0.15 17.01 -10.18
CA TRP A 138 1.15 16.78 -11.22
C TRP A 138 2.64 16.97 -10.85
N LYS A 139 3.09 16.47 -9.69
CA LYS A 139 4.53 16.22 -9.43
C LYS A 139 4.80 14.78 -8.95
N MET A 140 4.14 13.80 -9.54
CA MET A 140 4.37 12.40 -9.20
C MET A 140 5.76 11.90 -9.67
N PHE A 141 6.38 12.62 -10.61
CA PHE A 141 7.81 12.58 -10.90
C PHE A 141 8.31 14.02 -10.87
N ASP A 142 8.75 14.54 -9.72
CA ASP A 142 9.51 15.79 -9.73
C ASP A 142 10.77 15.54 -10.58
N PRO A 143 11.04 16.31 -11.65
CA PRO A 143 12.23 16.11 -12.49
C PRO A 143 13.57 16.17 -11.73
N ARG A 144 13.55 16.67 -10.48
CA ARG A 144 14.70 16.65 -9.56
C ARG A 144 14.95 15.26 -8.94
N GLU A 145 13.95 14.39 -8.94
CA GLU A 145 13.95 13.00 -8.45
C GLU A 145 13.88 12.02 -9.64
N ALA A 146 14.96 11.96 -10.41
CA ALA A 146 15.05 11.32 -11.73
C ALA A 146 15.00 9.77 -11.72
N HIS A 147 13.92 9.19 -11.19
CA HIS A 147 13.66 7.75 -11.25
C HIS A 147 13.06 7.37 -12.63
N ARG A 148 12.97 6.08 -13.02
CA ARG A 148 12.16 5.65 -14.19
C ARG A 148 10.86 4.95 -13.81
N TRP A 149 10.74 4.44 -12.59
CA TRP A 149 9.48 3.93 -12.07
C TRP A 149 9.37 4.14 -10.56
N TYR A 150 8.13 4.09 -10.09
CA TYR A 150 7.72 4.30 -8.70
C TYR A 150 6.77 3.21 -8.25
N LEU A 151 6.95 2.73 -7.01
CA LEU A 151 6.03 1.88 -6.26
C LEU A 151 5.67 2.56 -4.94
N GLY A 152 4.37 2.71 -4.67
CA GLY A 152 3.85 3.30 -3.44
C GLY A 152 2.83 2.41 -2.73
N ALA A 153 2.86 2.45 -1.40
CA ALA A 153 1.88 1.84 -0.50
C ALA A 153 1.62 2.81 0.65
N VAL A 154 0.43 2.73 1.26
CA VAL A 154 0.14 3.53 2.47
C VAL A 154 1.04 3.11 3.62
N GLY A 155 1.33 4.08 4.49
CA GLY A 155 2.04 3.86 5.73
C GLY A 155 1.18 3.25 6.83
N PRO A 156 1.71 3.19 8.07
CA PRO A 156 0.99 2.78 9.27
C PRO A 156 -0.32 3.53 9.54
N ASP A 157 -0.43 4.76 9.04
CA ASP A 157 -1.61 5.61 9.15
C ASP A 157 -2.77 5.16 8.25
N GLY A 158 -2.52 4.25 7.29
CA GLY A 158 -3.53 3.77 6.34
C GLY A 158 -3.99 4.82 5.34
N VAL A 159 -3.32 5.98 5.30
CA VAL A 159 -3.66 7.09 4.42
C VAL A 159 -2.59 7.17 3.34
N LEU A 160 -3.02 7.38 2.09
CA LEU A 160 -2.10 7.60 1.00
C LEU A 160 -1.80 9.10 0.97
N ASN A 161 -0.62 9.46 1.46
CA ASN A 161 -0.17 10.84 1.61
C ASN A 161 0.32 11.46 0.29
N SER A 162 0.06 10.80 -0.83
CA SER A 162 0.18 11.41 -2.16
C SER A 162 -0.88 12.48 -2.47
N GLN A 163 -1.85 12.72 -1.57
CA GLN A 163 -2.97 13.64 -1.75
C GLN A 163 -3.17 14.60 -0.56
N ILE A 164 -2.12 15.04 0.13
CA ILE A 164 -2.24 16.23 1.00
C ILE A 164 -2.27 17.49 0.11
N ALA A 165 -3.33 17.60 -0.69
CA ALA A 165 -3.77 18.82 -1.35
C ALA A 165 -4.84 19.43 -0.46
N GLY A 166 -4.47 20.37 0.41
CA GLY A 166 -5.47 20.98 1.29
C GLY A 166 -4.95 22.11 2.16
N ASP A 167 -3.75 22.00 2.75
CA ASP A 167 -3.23 23.03 3.63
C ASP A 167 -1.91 23.61 3.11
N ALA A 168 -1.97 24.90 2.77
CA ALA A 168 -0.84 25.82 2.63
C ALA A 168 0.08 25.70 1.39
N GLY A 169 -0.45 25.46 0.18
CA GLY A 169 0.18 25.94 -1.06
C GLY A 169 1.62 25.45 -1.36
N ILE A 170 2.09 24.45 -0.63
CA ILE A 170 3.36 23.78 -0.91
C ILE A 170 3.00 22.54 -1.72
N GLY A 171 3.55 22.43 -2.94
CA GLY A 171 3.28 21.32 -3.85
C GLY A 171 3.41 19.96 -3.14
N CYS A 172 2.63 18.98 -3.58
CA CYS A 172 2.52 17.64 -2.99
C CYS A 172 3.85 17.11 -2.41
N MET A 173 4.07 17.37 -1.12
CA MET A 173 5.22 16.81 -0.41
C MET A 173 4.85 15.36 -0.13
N ARG A 174 5.53 14.44 -0.81
CA ARG A 174 5.50 13.04 -0.40
C ARG A 174 6.15 12.95 0.97
N LEU A 175 5.35 12.68 1.99
CA LEU A 175 5.91 12.29 3.28
C LEU A 175 6.32 10.83 3.17
N GLU A 176 7.61 10.56 3.16
CA GLU A 176 8.12 9.19 3.11
C GLU A 176 8.04 8.52 4.49
N TYR A 177 7.78 7.22 4.49
CA TYR A 177 7.81 6.41 5.69
C TYR A 177 9.24 6.36 6.25
N ASP A 178 9.43 6.96 7.43
CA ASP A 178 10.65 6.80 8.22
C ASP A 178 10.50 5.64 9.22
N PRO A 179 11.36 4.61 9.17
CA PRO A 179 11.36 3.50 10.13
C PRO A 179 11.54 3.94 11.59
N THR A 180 12.21 5.06 11.85
CA THR A 180 12.41 5.59 13.21
C THR A 180 11.09 6.08 13.84
N ASN A 181 10.12 6.47 13.00
CA ASN A 181 8.77 6.83 13.43
C ASN A 181 7.87 5.60 13.63
N GLY A 182 8.38 4.38 13.41
CA GLY A 182 7.71 3.13 13.78
C GLY A 182 6.28 3.03 13.25
N THR A 183 5.33 2.82 14.17
CA THR A 183 3.89 2.67 13.86
C THR A 183 3.10 3.98 13.89
N ILE A 184 3.74 5.10 14.24
CA ILE A 184 3.10 6.43 14.28
C ILE A 184 3.46 7.30 13.07
N SER A 185 4.24 6.74 12.15
CA SER A 185 4.62 7.41 10.91
C SER A 185 3.38 7.75 10.07
N LYS A 186 3.34 9.01 9.60
CA LYS A 186 2.34 9.51 8.65
C LYS A 186 2.84 9.45 7.19
N GLY A 187 3.96 8.76 6.97
CA GLY A 187 4.59 8.70 5.66
C GLY A 187 4.20 7.43 4.91
N ASP A 188 4.14 7.54 3.58
CA ASP A 188 3.88 6.42 2.68
C ASP A 188 5.12 5.54 2.52
N ILE A 189 4.92 4.24 2.35
CA ILE A 189 6.01 3.32 2.01
C ILE A 189 6.28 3.46 0.52
N ILE A 190 7.52 3.80 0.16
CA ILE A 190 7.89 4.10 -1.22
C ILE A 190 9.11 3.28 -1.63
N ARG A 191 9.12 2.85 -2.89
CA ARG A 191 10.27 2.25 -3.56
C ARG A 191 10.37 2.78 -4.98
N MET A 192 11.56 3.15 -5.41
CA MET A 192 11.79 3.74 -6.73
C MET A 192 12.91 3.01 -7.48
N GLY A 193 12.83 3.06 -8.81
CA GLY A 193 13.80 2.49 -9.74
C GLY A 193 14.74 3.51 -10.38
N PRO A 194 15.83 3.04 -11.00
CA PRO A 194 16.80 3.86 -11.73
C PRO A 194 16.25 4.37 -13.06
#